data_AF-Q8XMR6-F1
#
_entry.id   AF-Q8XMR6-F1
#
_cell.length_a   1.000
_cell.length_b   1.000
_cell.length_c   1.000
_cell.angle_alpha   90.00
_cell.angle_beta   90.00
_cell.angle_gamma   90.00
#
_symmetry.space_group_name_H-M   'P 1'
#
loop_
_entity.id
_entity.type
_entity.pdbx_description
1 polymer ?
#
loop_
_entity_poly.entity_id
_entity_poly.type
_entity_poly.pdbx_seq_one_letter_code
_entity_poly.pdbx_strand_id
1 'polypeptide(L)'
;MSKVKRKLKNIVRNIMLSETFANTNLVKNMRKNHKEKLEEGRRVLFKEHAKDCLETIKENLDKNNLHFWLDYGTLLGAMREKDFIAHDLDIDLGMFYENQVEEVEKAFKEANIKKVREFTLDGKVVEQTYSYKGLYFDIFYYFKDENLMWTYGFTFKNNKLNKVSYKDKDVSTGFEGMKYFVKKRGLEKIMFKGKEYTVPENPDGYLRENYGPNYMTPIKEWDYVEAPTNQEKLKGGDIVMIEYYN
;
A
#
# COMPACT_ATOMS: atom_id res chain seq x y z
N MET A 1 17.36 -13.29 -25.25
CA MET A 1 17.11 -14.67 -24.78
C MET A 1 16.60 -15.52 -25.96
N SER A 2 17.15 -16.71 -26.25
CA SER A 2 16.81 -17.47 -27.48
C SER A 2 15.36 -17.96 -27.50
N LYS A 3 14.76 -18.03 -28.70
CA LYS A 3 13.35 -18.42 -28.94
C LYS A 3 13.02 -19.80 -28.34
N VAL A 4 14.00 -20.72 -28.37
CA VAL A 4 13.92 -22.07 -27.78
C VAL A 4 13.88 -22.01 -26.25
N LYS A 5 14.78 -21.25 -25.60
CA LYS A 5 14.79 -21.08 -24.13
C LYS A 5 13.46 -20.50 -23.62
N ARG A 6 12.88 -19.55 -24.35
CA ARG A 6 11.57 -18.97 -24.00
C ARG A 6 10.44 -20.01 -24.10
N LYS A 7 10.41 -20.83 -25.15
CA LYS A 7 9.41 -21.88 -25.32
C LYS A 7 9.50 -22.95 -24.21
N LEU A 8 10.72 -23.36 -23.87
CA LEU A 8 10.96 -24.30 -22.77
C LEU A 8 10.50 -23.74 -21.42
N LYS A 9 10.84 -22.48 -21.13
CA LYS A 9 10.43 -21.78 -19.91
C LYS A 9 8.90 -21.72 -19.78
N ASN A 10 8.19 -21.47 -20.89
CA ASN A 10 6.73 -21.43 -20.90
C ASN A 10 6.12 -22.82 -20.68
N ILE A 11 6.68 -23.88 -21.27
CA ILE A 11 6.21 -25.26 -21.06
C ILE A 11 6.36 -25.66 -19.59
N VAL A 12 7.56 -25.43 -19.01
CA VAL A 12 7.82 -25.73 -17.58
C VAL A 12 6.88 -24.92 -16.69
N ARG A 13 6.67 -23.62 -16.99
CA ARG A 13 5.74 -22.78 -16.25
C ARG A 13 4.31 -23.34 -16.31
N ASN A 14 3.83 -23.74 -17.48
CA ASN A 14 2.47 -24.27 -17.64
C ASN A 14 2.29 -25.62 -16.90
N ILE A 15 3.30 -26.49 -16.91
CA ILE A 15 3.28 -27.75 -16.14
C ILE A 15 3.19 -27.44 -14.64
N MET A 16 4.01 -26.51 -14.14
CA MET A 16 4.04 -26.11 -12.72
C MET A 16 2.78 -25.35 -12.27
N LEU A 17 2.01 -24.80 -13.21
CA LEU A 17 0.73 -24.13 -12.97
C LEU A 17 -0.49 -25.06 -13.12
N SER A 18 -0.31 -26.29 -13.60
CA SER A 18 -1.41 -27.27 -13.64
C SER A 18 -1.90 -27.58 -12.22
N GLU A 19 -3.21 -27.79 -12.07
CA GLU A 19 -3.84 -28.05 -10.76
C GLU A 19 -3.18 -29.23 -10.02
N THR A 20 -2.72 -30.24 -10.77
CA THR A 20 -2.04 -31.43 -10.25
C THR A 20 -0.68 -31.10 -9.60
N PHE A 21 0.11 -30.21 -10.20
CA PHE A 21 1.46 -29.89 -9.71
C PHE A 21 1.49 -28.68 -8.78
N ALA A 22 0.60 -27.71 -8.98
CA ALA A 22 0.55 -26.46 -8.23
C ALA A 22 0.44 -26.68 -6.70
N ASN A 23 -0.18 -27.78 -6.29
CA ASN A 23 -0.44 -28.12 -4.89
C ASN A 23 0.61 -29.03 -4.24
N THR A 24 1.62 -29.47 -4.99
CA THR A 24 2.71 -30.30 -4.48
C THR A 24 3.60 -29.52 -3.50
N ASN A 25 4.20 -30.23 -2.53
CA ASN A 25 5.13 -29.62 -1.58
C ASN A 25 6.34 -28.96 -2.27
N LEU A 26 6.81 -29.54 -3.39
CA LEU A 26 7.89 -28.97 -4.18
C LEU A 26 7.50 -27.59 -4.75
N VAL A 27 6.35 -27.49 -5.43
CA VAL A 27 5.90 -26.21 -6.02
C VAL A 27 5.56 -25.19 -4.94
N LYS A 28 4.94 -25.61 -3.83
CA LYS A 28 4.68 -24.75 -2.67
C LYS A 28 5.98 -24.19 -2.07
N ASN A 29 7.00 -25.02 -1.86
CA ASN A 29 8.31 -24.59 -1.36
C ASN A 29 9.02 -23.67 -2.35
N MET A 30 8.99 -23.96 -3.65
CA MET A 30 9.57 -23.08 -4.67
C MET A 30 8.88 -21.70 -4.69
N ARG A 31 7.55 -21.66 -4.58
CA ARG A 31 6.80 -20.39 -4.48
C ARG A 31 7.16 -19.62 -3.22
N LYS A 32 7.26 -20.32 -2.08
CA LYS A 32 7.69 -19.73 -0.80
C LYS A 32 9.09 -19.13 -0.90
N ASN A 33 10.08 -19.89 -1.35
CA ASN A 33 11.46 -19.42 -1.51
C ASN A 33 11.57 -18.24 -2.49
N HIS A 34 10.78 -18.25 -3.57
CA HIS A 34 10.75 -17.14 -4.51
C HIS A 34 10.17 -15.87 -3.85
N LYS A 35 9.07 -16.01 -3.08
CA LYS A 35 8.48 -14.91 -2.32
C LYS A 35 9.46 -14.33 -1.29
N GLU A 36 10.13 -15.18 -0.52
CA GLU A 36 11.15 -14.77 0.47
C GLU A 36 12.29 -13.99 -0.19
N LYS A 37 12.77 -14.45 -1.36
CA LYS A 37 13.82 -13.73 -2.10
C LYS A 37 13.35 -12.37 -2.62
N LEU A 38 12.09 -12.24 -3.04
CA LEU A 38 11.51 -10.96 -3.45
C LEU A 38 11.33 -10.02 -2.25
N GLU A 39 10.90 -10.53 -1.10
CA GLU A 39 10.80 -9.76 0.15
C GLU A 39 12.17 -9.28 0.63
N GLU A 40 13.19 -10.12 0.59
CA GLU A 40 14.57 -9.71 0.93
C GLU A 40 15.05 -8.58 0.01
N GLY A 41 14.80 -8.68 -1.29
CA GLY A 41 15.12 -7.59 -2.23
C GLY A 41 14.39 -6.29 -1.88
N ARG A 42 13.11 -6.36 -1.49
CA ARG A 42 12.34 -5.19 -1.03
C ARG A 42 12.87 -4.61 0.28
N ARG A 43 13.30 -5.44 1.24
CA ARG A 43 13.92 -4.99 2.50
C ARG A 43 15.21 -4.21 2.25
N VAL A 44 16.05 -4.69 1.34
CA VAL A 44 17.28 -4.00 0.93
C VAL A 44 16.94 -2.63 0.33
N LEU A 45 16.02 -2.59 -0.64
CA LEU A 45 15.58 -1.34 -1.26
C LEU A 45 14.98 -0.36 -0.24
N PHE A 46 14.15 -0.85 0.68
CA PHE A 46 13.56 -0.04 1.74
C PHE A 46 14.64 0.57 2.64
N LYS A 47 15.58 -0.23 3.13
CA LYS A 47 16.69 0.24 3.96
C LYS A 47 17.55 1.28 3.26
N GLU A 48 17.79 1.11 1.96
CA GLU A 48 18.64 1.99 1.16
C GLU A 48 17.93 3.29 0.72
N HIS A 49 16.61 3.23 0.47
CA HIS A 49 15.90 4.30 -0.24
C HIS A 49 14.70 4.89 0.50
N ALA A 50 14.24 4.35 1.64
CA ALA A 50 13.03 4.86 2.30
C ALA A 50 13.12 6.35 2.70
N LYS A 51 14.25 6.77 3.26
CA LYS A 51 14.46 8.19 3.60
C LYS A 51 14.43 9.08 2.35
N ASP A 52 15.21 8.71 1.34
CA ASP A 52 15.30 9.45 0.06
C ASP A 52 13.94 9.51 -0.66
N CYS A 53 13.19 8.42 -0.63
CA CYS A 53 11.84 8.32 -1.17
C CYS A 53 10.89 9.28 -0.45
N LEU A 54 10.84 9.25 0.88
CA LEU A 54 9.98 10.12 1.67
C LEU A 54 10.31 11.61 1.46
N GLU A 55 11.59 11.95 1.38
CA GLU A 55 12.05 13.32 1.11
C GLU A 55 11.68 13.78 -0.31
N THR A 56 11.82 12.91 -1.31
CA THR A 56 11.44 13.19 -2.70
C THR A 56 9.93 13.40 -2.83
N ILE A 57 9.12 12.57 -2.16
CA ILE A 57 7.66 12.72 -2.11
C ILE A 57 7.31 14.08 -1.50
N LYS A 58 7.90 14.40 -0.35
CA LYS A 58 7.67 15.68 0.33
C LYS A 58 7.96 16.87 -0.57
N GLU A 59 9.14 16.92 -1.17
CA GLU A 59 9.57 18.03 -2.03
C GLU A 59 8.65 18.19 -3.25
N ASN A 60 8.20 17.08 -3.84
CA ASN A 60 7.30 17.09 -4.99
C ASN A 60 5.89 17.56 -4.62
N LEU A 61 5.31 17.03 -3.54
CA LEU A 61 3.95 17.38 -3.11
C LEU A 61 3.89 18.81 -2.56
N ASP A 62 4.88 19.25 -1.75
CA ASP A 62 4.97 20.61 -1.23
C ASP A 62 5.03 21.64 -2.39
N LYS A 63 5.82 21.36 -3.44
CA LYS A 63 5.91 22.23 -4.62
C LYS A 63 4.57 22.42 -5.34
N ASN A 64 3.69 21.43 -5.26
CA ASN A 64 2.37 21.45 -5.88
C ASN A 64 1.24 21.84 -4.90
N ASN A 65 1.58 22.26 -3.67
CA ASN A 65 0.61 22.56 -2.59
C ASN A 65 -0.31 21.37 -2.24
N LEU A 66 0.18 20.15 -2.42
CA LEU A 66 -0.54 18.92 -2.12
C LEU A 66 -0.21 18.47 -0.71
N HIS A 67 -1.23 18.37 0.14
CA HIS A 67 -1.05 18.12 1.56
C HIS A 67 -1.22 16.62 1.86
N PHE A 68 -0.21 16.03 2.50
CA PHE A 68 -0.19 14.65 2.93
C PHE A 68 0.28 14.53 4.38
N TRP A 69 0.07 13.38 4.99
CA TRP A 69 0.62 13.04 6.31
C TRP A 69 1.25 11.65 6.31
N LEU A 70 2.14 11.41 7.28
CA LEU A 70 2.64 10.06 7.57
C LEU A 70 1.49 9.23 8.15
N ASP A 71 1.20 8.09 7.55
CA ASP A 71 0.09 7.23 7.96
C ASP A 71 0.57 5.84 8.39
N TYR A 72 -0.33 5.03 8.93
CA TYR A 72 -0.18 3.61 9.26
C TYR A 72 1.23 3.21 9.72
N GLY A 73 1.92 2.30 9.00
CA GLY A 73 3.20 1.74 9.40
C GLY A 73 4.29 2.80 9.51
N THR A 74 4.27 3.77 8.60
CA THR A 74 5.23 4.89 8.61
C THR A 74 5.07 5.79 9.83
N LEU A 75 3.84 6.18 10.18
CA LEU A 75 3.57 6.93 11.41
C LEU A 75 3.87 6.10 12.66
N LEU A 76 3.49 4.83 12.66
CA LEU A 76 3.75 3.90 13.75
C LEU A 76 5.24 3.78 14.03
N GLY A 77 6.07 3.60 12.99
CA GLY A 77 7.52 3.62 13.10
C GLY A 77 8.03 4.94 13.68
N ALA A 78 7.63 6.07 13.10
CA ALA A 78 8.05 7.40 13.55
C ALA A 78 7.74 7.63 15.05
N MET A 79 6.59 7.15 15.53
CA MET A 79 6.17 7.31 16.92
C MET A 79 6.81 6.29 17.87
N ARG A 80 6.85 5.02 17.48
CA ARG A 80 7.26 3.88 18.33
C ARG A 80 8.77 3.62 18.29
N GLU A 81 9.32 3.52 17.09
CA GLU A 81 10.73 3.12 16.87
C GLU A 81 11.64 4.33 16.70
N LYS A 82 11.06 5.53 16.51
CA LYS A 82 11.78 6.76 16.13
C LYS A 82 12.57 6.58 14.82
N ASP A 83 12.16 5.60 14.03
CA ASP A 83 12.70 5.17 12.75
C ASP A 83 11.57 4.49 11.95
N PHE A 84 11.79 4.13 10.70
CA PHE A 84 10.92 3.20 10.00
C PHE A 84 10.95 1.82 10.71
N ILE A 85 9.85 1.07 10.62
CA ILE A 85 9.79 -0.27 11.21
C ILE A 85 10.74 -1.18 10.44
N ALA A 86 11.59 -1.92 11.16
CA ALA A 86 12.70 -2.67 10.56
C ALA A 86 12.29 -3.74 9.51
N HIS A 87 11.02 -4.15 9.50
CA HIS A 87 10.48 -5.16 8.59
C HIS A 87 9.42 -4.61 7.62
N ASP A 88 9.18 -3.29 7.61
CA ASP A 88 8.33 -2.64 6.61
C ASP A 88 9.00 -2.70 5.23
N LEU A 89 8.17 -2.67 4.18
CA LEU A 89 8.59 -2.79 2.79
C LEU A 89 8.12 -1.62 1.93
N ASP A 90 7.34 -0.71 2.53
CA ASP A 90 6.60 0.36 1.89
C ASP A 90 6.44 1.57 2.85
N ILE A 91 6.18 2.73 2.25
CA ILE A 91 5.85 3.95 2.97
C ILE A 91 4.34 4.17 2.85
N ASP A 92 3.68 4.43 3.98
CA ASP A 92 2.25 4.68 4.07
C ASP A 92 1.99 6.18 4.26
N LEU A 93 1.20 6.76 3.36
CA LEU A 93 0.82 8.16 3.42
C LEU A 93 -0.70 8.31 3.34
N GLY A 94 -1.21 9.31 4.04
CA GLY A 94 -2.61 9.68 3.97
C GLY A 94 -2.79 11.06 3.32
N MET A 95 -3.89 11.21 2.58
CA MET A 95 -4.30 12.48 1.97
C MET A 95 -5.82 12.61 2.03
N PHE A 96 -6.37 13.81 2.23
CA PHE A 96 -7.83 13.97 2.15
C PHE A 96 -8.31 13.85 0.70
N TYR A 97 -9.46 13.23 0.48
CA TYR A 97 -10.09 13.12 -0.83
C TYR A 97 -10.78 14.44 -1.20
N GLU A 98 -9.99 15.41 -1.70
CA GLU A 98 -10.44 16.75 -2.09
C GLU A 98 -10.21 16.99 -3.59
N ASN A 99 -10.55 16.00 -4.43
CA ASN A 99 -10.35 15.99 -5.89
C ASN A 99 -8.87 16.18 -6.36
N GLN A 100 -7.91 15.89 -5.49
CA GLN A 100 -6.48 16.09 -5.77
C GLN A 100 -5.77 14.90 -6.44
N VAL A 101 -6.48 13.81 -6.73
CA VAL A 101 -5.91 12.58 -7.32
C VAL A 101 -5.15 12.88 -8.63
N GLU A 102 -5.76 13.65 -9.52
CA GLU A 102 -5.16 13.98 -10.82
C GLU A 102 -3.89 14.84 -10.67
N GLU A 103 -3.88 15.76 -9.71
CA GLU A 103 -2.72 16.61 -9.43
C GLU A 103 -1.59 15.81 -8.79
N VAL A 104 -1.89 14.86 -7.91
CA VAL A 104 -0.90 13.90 -7.36
C VAL A 104 -0.28 13.07 -8.47
N GLU A 105 -1.10 12.50 -9.36
CA GLU A 105 -0.62 11.72 -10.50
C GLU A 105 0.29 12.54 -11.42
N LYS A 106 -0.09 13.78 -11.71
CA LYS A 106 0.71 14.69 -12.53
C LYS A 106 2.03 15.03 -11.86
N ALA A 107 2.01 15.42 -10.58
CA ALA A 107 3.18 15.79 -9.81
C ALA A 107 4.22 14.65 -9.77
N PHE A 108 3.77 13.43 -9.53
CA PHE A 108 4.63 12.24 -9.51
C PHE A 108 5.12 11.83 -10.90
N LYS A 109 4.28 11.93 -11.93
CA LYS A 109 4.72 11.68 -13.31
C LYS A 109 5.86 12.63 -13.72
N GLU A 110 5.77 13.91 -13.37
CA GLU A 110 6.82 14.90 -13.62
C GLU A 110 8.11 14.60 -12.85
N ALA A 111 8.01 13.94 -11.68
CA ALA A 111 9.15 13.48 -10.89
C ALA A 111 9.70 12.10 -11.30
N ASN A 112 9.22 11.49 -12.39
CA ASN A 112 9.55 10.12 -12.79
C ASN A 112 9.22 9.05 -11.73
N ILE A 113 8.23 9.33 -10.87
CA ILE A 113 7.66 8.37 -9.93
C ILE A 113 6.54 7.62 -10.68
N LYS A 114 6.62 6.29 -10.66
CA LYS A 114 5.75 5.44 -11.50
C LYS A 114 4.53 4.99 -10.71
N LYS A 115 3.32 5.18 -11.24
CA LYS A 115 2.09 4.59 -10.67
C LYS A 115 2.10 3.08 -10.91
N VAL A 116 2.06 2.29 -9.85
CA VAL A 116 2.12 0.81 -9.91
C VAL A 116 0.71 0.22 -9.90
N ARG A 117 -0.15 0.73 -9.03
CA ARG A 117 -1.49 0.18 -8.80
C ARG A 117 -2.42 1.25 -8.25
N GLU A 118 -3.71 1.07 -8.46
CA GLU A 118 -4.75 1.80 -7.73
C GLU A 118 -5.93 0.89 -7.39
N PHE A 119 -6.63 1.23 -6.31
CA PHE A 119 -7.98 0.73 -6.04
C PHE A 119 -9.00 1.83 -6.31
N THR A 120 -10.10 1.44 -6.93
CA THR A 120 -11.30 2.26 -7.04
C THR A 120 -12.47 1.62 -6.29
N LEU A 121 -13.32 2.47 -5.72
CA LEU A 121 -14.60 2.11 -5.14
C LEU A 121 -15.68 2.98 -5.79
N ASP A 122 -16.63 2.35 -6.47
CA ASP A 122 -17.69 3.02 -7.23
C ASP A 122 -17.14 4.08 -8.21
N GLY A 123 -16.02 3.74 -8.86
CA GLY A 123 -15.33 4.59 -9.83
C GLY A 123 -14.44 5.69 -9.23
N LYS A 124 -14.40 5.87 -7.91
CA LYS A 124 -13.49 6.81 -7.24
C LYS A 124 -12.20 6.11 -6.86
N VAL A 125 -11.05 6.69 -7.21
CA VAL A 125 -9.74 6.24 -6.72
C VAL A 125 -9.65 6.47 -5.21
N VAL A 126 -9.41 5.42 -4.43
CA VAL A 126 -9.35 5.49 -2.96
C VAL A 126 -7.99 5.10 -2.38
N GLU A 127 -7.15 4.45 -3.17
CA GLU A 127 -5.78 4.08 -2.82
C GLU A 127 -4.92 4.06 -4.08
N GLN A 128 -3.68 4.56 -3.99
CA GLN A 128 -2.71 4.48 -5.08
C GLN A 128 -1.33 4.03 -4.57
N THR A 129 -0.78 3.01 -5.21
CA THR A 129 0.60 2.57 -5.00
C THR A 129 1.49 3.14 -6.09
N TYR A 130 2.62 3.70 -5.70
CA TYR A 130 3.65 4.21 -6.59
C TYR A 130 4.99 3.50 -6.35
N SER A 131 5.93 3.66 -7.28
CA SER A 131 7.30 3.20 -7.14
C SER A 131 8.31 4.29 -7.41
N TYR A 132 9.28 4.39 -6.50
CA TYR A 132 10.47 5.21 -6.61
C TYR A 132 11.71 4.33 -6.40
N LYS A 133 12.59 4.26 -7.42
CA LYS A 133 13.78 3.38 -7.41
C LYS A 133 13.48 1.91 -7.04
N GLY A 134 12.28 1.42 -7.36
CA GLY A 134 11.83 0.07 -7.04
C GLY A 134 11.26 -0.12 -5.63
N LEU A 135 11.41 0.86 -4.74
CA LEU A 135 10.67 0.93 -3.48
C LEU A 135 9.23 1.36 -3.74
N TYR A 136 8.27 0.77 -3.02
CA TYR A 136 6.86 1.13 -3.12
C TYR A 136 6.43 2.07 -1.99
N PHE A 137 5.43 2.87 -2.27
CA PHE A 137 4.71 3.65 -1.28
C PHE A 137 3.25 3.77 -1.66
N ASP A 138 2.39 3.85 -0.65
CA ASP A 138 0.94 3.91 -0.80
C ASP A 138 0.41 5.28 -0.35
N ILE A 139 -0.58 5.77 -1.08
CA ILE A 139 -1.40 6.92 -0.71
C ILE A 139 -2.82 6.41 -0.47
N PHE A 140 -3.27 6.51 0.77
CA PHE A 140 -4.63 6.27 1.20
C PHE A 140 -5.42 7.58 1.17
N TYR A 141 -6.53 7.60 0.43
CA TYR A 141 -7.38 8.78 0.37
C TYR A 141 -8.48 8.74 1.42
N TYR A 142 -8.45 9.72 2.33
CA TYR A 142 -9.39 9.85 3.44
C TYR A 142 -10.57 10.74 3.09
N PHE A 143 -11.73 10.24 3.38
CA PHE A 143 -12.98 10.98 3.41
C PHE A 143 -13.24 11.45 4.84
N LYS A 144 -14.09 12.46 4.99
CA LYS A 144 -14.44 13.00 6.31
C LYS A 144 -15.85 13.56 6.33
N ASP A 145 -16.47 13.50 7.49
CA ASP A 145 -17.70 14.22 7.81
C ASP A 145 -17.46 15.19 8.97
N GLU A 146 -18.47 15.50 9.77
CA GLU A 146 -18.34 16.35 10.96
C GLU A 146 -17.55 15.68 12.08
N ASN A 147 -17.64 14.36 12.22
CA ASN A 147 -17.19 13.60 13.40
C ASN A 147 -16.05 12.63 13.09
N LEU A 148 -16.02 12.04 11.90
CA LEU A 148 -15.12 10.96 11.52
C LEU A 148 -14.30 11.33 10.29
N MET A 149 -13.14 10.70 10.17
CA MET A 149 -12.42 10.53 8.91
C MET A 149 -12.20 9.04 8.67
N TRP A 150 -12.19 8.63 7.41
CA TRP A 150 -12.07 7.21 7.06
C TRP A 150 -11.40 7.00 5.71
N THR A 151 -10.77 5.84 5.57
CA THR A 151 -10.25 5.31 4.31
C THR A 151 -10.80 3.90 4.09
N TYR A 152 -10.44 3.30 2.96
CA TYR A 152 -10.85 1.95 2.60
C TYR A 152 -9.65 1.02 2.47
N GLY A 153 -9.86 -0.25 2.76
CA GLY A 153 -8.92 -1.31 2.44
C GLY A 153 -9.64 -2.53 1.90
N PHE A 154 -8.90 -3.33 1.13
CA PHE A 154 -9.48 -4.38 0.30
C PHE A 154 -8.74 -5.69 0.45
N THR A 155 -9.49 -6.79 0.48
CA THR A 155 -8.91 -8.13 0.55
C THR A 155 -9.66 -9.09 -0.37
N PHE A 156 -8.98 -10.11 -0.86
CA PHE A 156 -9.60 -11.23 -1.59
C PHE A 156 -9.41 -12.55 -0.83
N LYS A 157 -9.03 -12.50 0.47
CA LYS A 157 -8.71 -13.69 1.29
C LYS A 157 -9.79 -14.77 1.22
N ASN A 158 -11.06 -14.37 1.17
CA ASN A 158 -12.21 -15.27 1.15
C ASN A 158 -12.87 -15.42 -0.24
N ASN A 159 -12.36 -14.72 -1.26
CA ASN A 159 -12.98 -14.65 -2.58
C ASN A 159 -12.01 -15.07 -3.69
N LYS A 160 -12.57 -15.50 -4.83
CA LYS A 160 -11.77 -15.72 -6.03
C LYS A 160 -11.60 -14.40 -6.78
N LEU A 161 -10.35 -14.01 -6.99
CA LEU A 161 -10.01 -12.86 -7.81
C LEU A 161 -10.32 -13.14 -9.29
N ASN A 162 -11.06 -12.24 -9.92
CA ASN A 162 -11.24 -12.23 -11.38
C ASN A 162 -10.25 -11.21 -11.96
N LYS A 163 -9.36 -11.66 -12.84
CA LYS A 163 -8.29 -10.82 -13.40
C LYS A 163 -8.33 -10.83 -14.91
N VAL A 164 -8.36 -9.65 -15.51
CA VAL A 164 -8.40 -9.43 -16.97
C VAL A 164 -7.24 -8.53 -17.36
N SER A 165 -6.40 -9.02 -18.27
CA SER A 165 -5.30 -8.23 -18.84
C SER A 165 -5.77 -7.42 -20.04
N TYR A 166 -5.47 -6.13 -20.05
CA TYR A 166 -5.77 -5.23 -21.16
C TYR A 166 -4.57 -4.33 -21.44
N LYS A 167 -3.93 -4.51 -22.61
CA LYS A 167 -2.73 -3.77 -23.03
C LYS A 167 -1.62 -3.81 -21.97
N ASP A 168 -1.34 -2.67 -21.37
CA ASP A 168 -0.33 -2.34 -20.40
C ASP A 168 -0.87 -2.29 -18.97
N LYS A 169 -2.06 -2.85 -18.72
CA LYS A 169 -2.64 -2.96 -17.39
C LYS A 169 -3.36 -4.28 -17.16
N ASP A 170 -3.47 -4.65 -15.89
CA ASP A 170 -4.38 -5.68 -15.42
C ASP A 170 -5.49 -5.06 -14.58
N VAL A 171 -6.71 -5.54 -14.78
CA VAL A 171 -7.90 -5.15 -14.03
C VAL A 171 -8.36 -6.35 -13.23
N SER A 172 -8.47 -6.19 -11.91
CA SER A 172 -8.93 -7.25 -11.02
C SER A 172 -10.16 -6.83 -10.22
N THR A 173 -11.10 -7.77 -10.04
CA THR A 173 -12.33 -7.62 -9.26
C THR A 173 -12.55 -8.85 -8.35
N GLY A 174 -13.56 -8.79 -7.48
CA GLY A 174 -13.87 -9.85 -6.51
C GLY A 174 -13.30 -9.59 -5.11
N PHE A 175 -12.95 -8.36 -4.81
CA PHE A 175 -12.49 -7.95 -3.47
C PHE A 175 -13.66 -7.79 -2.51
N GLU A 176 -13.40 -8.06 -1.24
CA GLU A 176 -14.18 -7.56 -0.11
C GLU A 176 -13.60 -6.21 0.29
N GLY A 177 -14.45 -5.25 0.66
CA GLY A 177 -14.06 -3.92 1.11
C GLY A 177 -14.35 -3.68 2.59
N MET A 178 -13.43 -2.99 3.26
CA MET A 178 -13.53 -2.54 4.65
C MET A 178 -13.40 -1.02 4.65
N LYS A 179 -14.20 -0.35 5.47
CA LYS A 179 -14.04 1.06 5.79
C LYS A 179 -13.40 1.17 7.17
N TYR A 180 -12.21 1.75 7.24
CA TYR A 180 -11.49 2.02 8.48
C TYR A 180 -11.72 3.46 8.86
N PHE A 181 -12.25 3.71 10.07
CA PHE A 181 -12.63 5.03 10.51
C PHE A 181 -11.94 5.39 11.82
N VAL A 182 -11.66 6.67 12.00
CA VAL A 182 -11.17 7.25 13.25
C VAL A 182 -11.91 8.55 13.52
N LYS A 183 -11.81 9.05 14.74
CA LYS A 183 -12.26 10.41 15.05
C LYS A 183 -11.59 11.40 14.09
N LYS A 184 -12.38 12.33 13.54
CA LYS A 184 -11.88 13.44 12.74
C LYS A 184 -10.85 14.23 13.54
N ARG A 185 -9.70 14.48 12.92
CA ARG A 185 -8.55 15.14 13.52
C ARG A 185 -8.08 16.29 12.63
N GLY A 186 -7.51 17.30 13.26
CA GLY A 186 -6.65 18.24 12.55
C GLY A 186 -5.36 17.56 12.12
N LEU A 187 -4.40 18.38 11.72
CA LEU A 187 -3.06 17.94 11.37
C LEU A 187 -2.05 18.70 12.25
N GLU A 188 -1.03 18.01 12.73
CA GLU A 188 0.09 18.60 13.47
C GLU A 188 1.42 18.18 12.82
N LYS A 189 2.54 18.77 13.27
CA LYS A 189 3.87 18.47 12.74
C LYS A 189 4.70 17.69 13.75
N ILE A 190 5.48 16.73 13.24
CA ILE A 190 6.54 16.06 13.99
C ILE A 190 7.88 16.14 13.23
N MET A 191 8.98 16.00 13.95
CA MET A 191 10.29 15.78 13.35
C MET A 191 10.49 14.29 13.07
N PHE A 192 10.77 13.94 11.82
CA PHE A 192 11.12 12.57 11.43
C PHE A 192 12.23 12.60 10.37
N LYS A 193 13.26 11.76 10.53
CA LYS A 193 14.42 11.68 9.62
C LYS A 193 15.11 13.02 9.30
N GLY A 194 14.97 14.02 10.17
CA GLY A 194 15.60 15.34 10.04
C GLY A 194 14.77 16.40 9.31
N LYS A 195 13.53 16.09 8.91
CA LYS A 195 12.59 17.07 8.34
C LYS A 195 11.28 17.09 9.14
N GLU A 196 10.53 18.18 9.01
CA GLU A 196 9.16 18.28 9.53
C GLU A 196 8.19 17.53 8.61
N TYR A 197 7.35 16.68 9.19
CA TYR A 197 6.27 15.99 8.50
C TYR A 197 4.95 16.20 9.24
N THR A 198 3.88 16.22 8.46
CA THR A 198 2.52 16.30 8.98
C THR A 198 2.04 14.93 9.44
N VAL A 199 1.26 14.89 10.52
CA VAL A 199 0.60 13.71 11.08
C VAL A 199 -0.81 14.07 11.54
N PRO A 200 -1.73 13.11 11.72
CA PRO A 200 -3.01 13.36 12.38
C PRO A 200 -2.79 13.92 13.79
N GLU A 201 -3.51 14.98 14.13
CA GLU A 201 -3.48 15.60 15.47
C GLU A 201 -3.71 14.55 16.56
N ASN A 202 -2.93 14.63 17.64
CA ASN A 202 -2.86 13.59 18.68
C ASN A 202 -2.55 12.20 18.06
N PRO A 203 -1.31 12.00 17.59
CA PRO A 203 -0.89 10.78 16.89
C PRO A 203 -0.97 9.52 17.78
N ASP A 204 -0.82 9.65 19.10
CA ASP A 204 -1.05 8.52 20.04
C ASP A 204 -2.50 8.04 19.97
N GLY A 205 -3.47 8.96 20.05
CA GLY A 205 -4.88 8.61 19.91
C GLY A 205 -5.21 8.01 18.54
N TYR A 206 -4.64 8.56 17.46
CA TYR A 206 -4.80 8.04 16.10
C TYR A 206 -4.29 6.59 15.97
N LEU A 207 -3.09 6.32 16.48
CA LEU A 207 -2.49 4.98 16.44
C LEU A 207 -3.23 4.00 17.36
N ARG A 208 -3.76 4.44 18.51
CA ARG A 208 -4.60 3.59 19.38
C ARG A 208 -5.90 3.17 18.71
N GLU A 209 -6.54 4.04 17.94
CA GLU A 209 -7.76 3.70 17.22
C GLU A 209 -7.49 2.66 16.11
N ASN A 210 -6.37 2.79 15.39
CA ASN A 210 -6.01 1.88 14.30
C ASN A 210 -5.40 0.54 14.75
N TYR A 211 -4.53 0.56 15.77
CA TYR A 211 -3.73 -0.60 16.19
C TYR A 211 -4.09 -1.12 17.60
N GLY A 212 -5.02 -0.47 18.28
CA GLY A 212 -5.42 -0.81 19.65
C GLY A 212 -4.52 -0.22 20.73
N PRO A 213 -4.88 -0.42 22.02
CA PRO A 213 -4.21 0.24 23.15
C PRO A 213 -2.74 -0.17 23.35
N ASN A 214 -2.34 -1.32 22.80
CA ASN A 214 -1.00 -1.89 22.94
C ASN A 214 -0.10 -1.66 21.73
N TYR A 215 -0.43 -0.73 20.83
CA TYR A 215 0.29 -0.49 19.57
C TYR A 215 1.81 -0.23 19.72
N MET A 216 2.22 0.25 20.90
CA MET A 216 3.63 0.46 21.26
C MET A 216 4.42 -0.84 21.50
N THR A 217 3.73 -1.97 21.61
CA THR A 217 4.35 -3.30 21.70
C THR A 217 4.31 -3.95 20.32
N PRO A 218 5.47 -4.28 19.71
CA PRO A 218 5.50 -4.89 18.38
C PRO A 218 4.72 -6.21 18.33
N ILE A 219 3.84 -6.33 17.34
CA ILE A 219 3.11 -7.56 17.02
C ILE A 219 3.69 -8.10 15.72
N LYS A 220 4.27 -9.32 15.77
CA LYS A 220 4.97 -9.90 14.60
C LYS A 220 4.05 -10.25 13.45
N GLU A 221 2.81 -10.65 13.74
CA GLU A 221 1.82 -11.07 12.75
C GLU A 221 0.58 -10.21 12.93
N TRP A 222 0.61 -9.00 12.38
CA TRP A 222 -0.56 -8.11 12.32
C TRP A 222 -1.40 -8.44 11.09
N ASP A 223 -2.65 -8.88 11.29
CA ASP A 223 -3.62 -9.07 10.21
C ASP A 223 -4.45 -7.79 10.07
N TYR A 224 -4.19 -6.99 9.04
CA TYR A 224 -4.90 -5.73 8.81
C TYR A 224 -6.39 -5.89 8.53
N VAL A 225 -6.88 -7.11 8.22
CA VAL A 225 -8.30 -7.39 7.99
C VAL A 225 -9.01 -7.75 9.29
N GLU A 226 -8.37 -8.50 10.19
CA GLU A 226 -9.04 -9.03 11.39
C GLU A 226 -8.68 -8.28 12.68
N ALA A 227 -7.50 -7.65 12.73
CA ALA A 227 -6.99 -7.02 13.96
C ALA A 227 -7.58 -5.62 14.24
N PRO A 228 -7.82 -4.74 13.25
CA PRO A 228 -8.40 -3.43 13.52
C PRO A 228 -9.82 -3.54 14.09
N THR A 229 -10.07 -2.82 15.17
CA THR A 229 -11.41 -2.74 15.79
C THR A 229 -12.24 -1.58 15.25
N ASN A 230 -11.62 -0.68 14.49
CA ASN A 230 -12.19 0.56 13.98
C ASN A 230 -12.64 0.43 12.51
N GLN A 231 -13.27 -0.69 12.17
CA GLN A 231 -13.65 -1.00 10.80
C GLN A 231 -15.09 -1.49 10.67
N GLU A 232 -15.66 -1.29 9.48
CA GLU A 232 -16.93 -1.88 9.06
C GLU A 232 -16.78 -2.52 7.67
N LYS A 233 -17.35 -3.72 7.50
CA LYS A 233 -17.40 -4.36 6.18
C LYS A 233 -18.36 -3.60 5.27
N LEU A 234 -17.92 -3.29 4.05
CA LEU A 234 -18.78 -2.67 3.04
C LEU A 234 -19.90 -3.63 2.65
N LYS A 235 -21.13 -3.09 2.55
CA LYS A 235 -22.34 -3.85 2.16
C LYS A 235 -22.51 -3.98 0.65
N GLY A 236 -21.58 -3.42 -0.14
CA GLY A 236 -21.61 -3.36 -1.59
C GLY A 236 -20.57 -2.35 -2.10
N GLY A 237 -20.58 -2.12 -3.40
CA GLY A 237 -19.69 -1.20 -4.10
C GLY A 237 -18.88 -1.91 -5.18
N ASP A 238 -18.63 -1.22 -6.29
CA ASP A 238 -17.78 -1.73 -7.36
C ASP A 238 -16.32 -1.50 -7.00
N ILE A 239 -15.65 -2.56 -6.51
CA ILE A 239 -14.25 -2.54 -6.10
C ILE A 239 -13.38 -3.08 -7.23
N VAL A 240 -12.54 -2.23 -7.78
CA VAL A 240 -11.65 -2.56 -8.89
C VAL A 240 -10.22 -2.23 -8.52
N MET A 241 -9.31 -3.18 -8.72
CA MET A 241 -7.88 -2.96 -8.65
C MET A 241 -7.33 -2.85 -10.08
N ILE A 242 -6.55 -1.81 -10.36
CA ILE A 242 -5.86 -1.66 -11.64
C ILE A 242 -4.36 -1.67 -11.37
N GLU A 243 -3.64 -2.64 -11.96
CA GLU A 243 -2.17 -2.72 -11.91
C GLU A 243 -1.60 -2.26 -13.26
N TYR A 244 -0.59 -1.40 -13.24
CA TYR A 244 0.02 -0.81 -14.44
C TYR A 244 1.41 -1.40 -14.71
N TYR A 245 1.66 -1.73 -15.98
CA TYR A 245 2.94 -2.21 -16.48
C TYR A 245 3.72 -1.05 -17.11
N ASN A 246 4.63 -0.46 -16.34
CA ASN A 246 5.52 0.64 -16.76
C ASN A 246 6.94 0.21 -17.17
#